data_AF-A0A7X5I9F9-F1
#
_entry.id   AF-A0A7X5I9F9-F1
#
_cell.length_a   1.000
_cell.length_b   1.000
_cell.length_c   1.000
_cell.angle_alpha   90.00
_cell.angle_beta   90.00
_cell.angle_gamma   90.00
#
_symmetry.space_group_name_H-M   'P 1'
#
loop_
_entity.id
_entity.type
_entity.pdbx_description
1 polymer ?
#
loop_
_entity_poly.entity_id
_entity_poly.type
_entity_poly.pdbx_seq_one_letter_code
_entity_poly.pdbx_strand_id
1 'polypeptide(L)' 'MLKVPFSPPDISEAEVKEVTEALRSGWITTGPKTKELERRVAAYVHAPKAVCLNSGTACMELA' A
#
# COMPACT_ATOMS: atom_id res chain seq x y z
N MET A 1 22.12 -2.66 -27.66
CA MET A 1 20.83 -1.94 -27.71
C MET A 1 20.38 -1.71 -26.27
N LEU A 2 20.21 -0.46 -25.84
CA LEU A 2 19.77 -0.17 -24.46
C LEU A 2 18.29 -0.54 -24.31
N LYS A 3 17.94 -1.33 -23.29
CA LYS A 3 16.54 -1.61 -22.93
C LYS A 3 16.10 -0.57 -21.90
N VAL A 4 15.07 0.20 -22.22
CA VAL A 4 14.43 1.15 -21.29
C VAL A 4 13.08 0.56 -20.89
N PRO A 5 12.91 0.07 -19.65
CA PRO A 5 11.62 -0.45 -19.19
C PRO A 5 10.60 0.69 -19.04
N PHE A 6 9.35 0.43 -19.38
CA PHE A 6 8.27 1.44 -19.36
C PHE A 6 7.84 1.85 -17.95
N SER A 7 7.86 0.93 -16.99
CA SER A 7 7.46 1.19 -15.60
C SER A 7 7.96 0.09 -14.65
N PRO A 8 9.26 0.09 -14.30
CA PRO A 8 9.71 -0.75 -13.19
C PRO A 8 9.13 -0.20 -11.87
N PRO A 9 8.75 -1.05 -10.91
CA PRO A 9 8.41 -0.61 -9.56
C PRO A 9 9.58 0.15 -8.93
N ASP A 10 9.28 1.26 -8.25
CA ASP A 10 10.25 1.95 -7.39
C ASP A 10 10.20 1.31 -6.00
N ILE A 11 11.23 0.53 -5.67
CA ILE A 11 11.34 -0.22 -4.42
C ILE A 11 12.71 0.06 -3.82
N SER A 12 12.71 0.52 -2.57
CA SER A 12 13.90 0.76 -1.77
C SER A 12 13.92 -0.14 -0.52
N GLU A 13 14.96 -0.02 0.30
CA GLU A 13 15.03 -0.69 1.60
C GLU A 13 13.89 -0.30 2.54
N ALA A 14 13.25 0.87 2.34
CA ALA A 14 12.10 1.28 3.14
C ALA A 14 10.92 0.32 2.96
N GLU A 15 10.57 -0.01 1.72
CA GLU A 15 9.48 -0.94 1.40
C GLU A 15 9.83 -2.36 1.89
N VAL A 16 11.08 -2.80 1.70
CA VAL A 16 11.56 -4.12 2.14
C VAL A 16 11.45 -4.27 3.67
N LYS A 17 11.83 -3.24 4.42
CA LYS A 17 11.71 -3.21 5.87
C LYS A 17 10.25 -3.35 6.31
N GLU A 18 9.36 -2.54 5.75
CA GLU A 18 7.93 -2.57 6.10
C GLU A 18 7.28 -3.93 5.85
N VAL A 19 7.60 -4.56 4.71
CA VAL A 19 7.15 -5.91 4.36
C VAL A 19 7.71 -6.94 5.34
N THR A 20 9.01 -6.87 5.65
CA THR A 20 9.67 -7.82 6.54
C THR A 20 9.11 -7.72 7.97
N GLU A 21 8.83 -6.51 8.46
CA GLU A 21 8.15 -6.30 9.74
C GLU A 21 6.75 -6.93 9.77
N ALA A 22 5.97 -6.78 8.69
CA ALA A 22 4.66 -7.42 8.58
C ALA A 22 4.77 -8.95 8.65
N LEU A 23 5.70 -9.54 7.90
CA LEU A 23 5.96 -10.99 7.92
C LEU A 23 6.39 -11.48 9.31
N ARG A 24 7.32 -10.77 9.97
CA ARG A 24 7.81 -11.13 11.31
C ARG A 24 6.77 -10.97 12.41
N SER A 25 5.78 -10.10 12.22
CA SER A 25 4.68 -9.91 13.17
C SER A 25 3.73 -11.12 13.26
N GLY A 26 3.75 -12.02 12.27
CA GLY A 26 2.80 -13.12 12.14
C GLY A 26 1.41 -12.71 11.66
N TRP A 27 1.14 -11.40 11.48
CA TRP A 27 -0.12 -10.88 10.97
C TRP A 27 0.02 -10.39 9.52
N ILE A 28 -0.27 -11.28 8.56
CA ILE A 28 -0.01 -11.05 7.13
C ILE A 28 -1.26 -10.66 6.32
N THR A 29 -2.40 -10.48 6.97
CA THR A 29 -3.66 -10.07 6.34
C THR A 29 -4.02 -8.64 6.77
N THR A 30 -5.21 -8.16 6.41
CA THR A 30 -5.72 -6.86 6.82
C THR A 30 -5.52 -6.63 8.33
N GLY A 31 -4.74 -5.62 8.68
CA GLY A 31 -4.24 -5.45 10.04
C GLY A 31 -3.78 -4.04 10.36
N PRO A 32 -3.00 -3.86 11.45
CA PRO A 32 -2.57 -2.55 11.92
C PRO A 32 -1.85 -1.70 10.87
N LYS A 33 -0.97 -2.30 10.05
CA LYS A 33 -0.28 -1.59 8.95
C LYS A 33 -1.25 -1.08 7.87
N THR A 34 -2.31 -1.83 7.55
CA THR A 34 -3.36 -1.36 6.63
C THR A 34 -4.12 -0.17 7.22
N LYS A 35 -4.46 -0.23 8.51
CA LYS A 35 -5.14 0.88 9.21
C LYS A 35 -4.25 2.12 9.30
N GLU A 36 -2.95 1.94 9.47
CA GLU A 36 -1.99 3.04 9.39
C GLU A 36 -2.00 3.71 8.01
N LEU A 37 -1.94 2.90 6.94
CA LEU A 37 -1.99 3.40 5.57
C LEU A 37 -3.29 4.17 5.29
N GLU A 38 -4.44 3.64 5.71
CA GLU A 38 -5.74 4.32 5.59
C GLU A 38 -5.73 5.70 6.27
N ARG A 39 -5.21 5.81 7.51
CA ARG A 39 -5.11 7.10 8.21
C ARG A 39 -4.20 8.07 7.45
N ARG A 40 -3.04 7.60 6.99
CA ARG A 40 -2.06 8.43 6.27
C ARG A 40 -2.61 8.91 4.94
N VAL A 41 -3.30 8.04 4.18
CA VAL A 41 -3.93 8.40 2.91
C VAL A 41 -5.05 9.42 3.13
N ALA A 42 -5.94 9.20 4.09
CA ALA A 42 -7.01 10.14 4.40
C ALA A 42 -6.45 11.54 4.73
N ALA A 43 -5.38 11.61 5.54
CA ALA A 43 -4.69 12.85 5.86
C ALA A 43 -4.03 13.49 4.63
N TYR A 44 -3.37 12.69 3.78
CA TYR A 44 -2.67 13.14 2.58
C TYR A 44 -3.62 13.75 1.54
N VAL A 45 -4.79 13.17 1.35
CA VAL A 45 -5.79 13.64 0.36
C VAL A 45 -6.84 14.58 0.97
N HIS A 46 -6.72 14.94 2.24
CA HIS A 46 -7.68 15.77 2.99
C HIS A 46 -9.12 15.24 2.99
N ALA A 47 -9.27 13.92 3.06
CA ALA A 47 -10.58 13.26 3.19
C ALA A 47 -10.86 12.87 4.65
N PRO A 48 -12.13 12.80 5.07
CA PRO A 48 -12.47 12.39 6.43
C PRO A 48 -12.13 10.92 6.72
N LYS A 49 -12.12 10.05 5.70
CA LYS A 49 -11.81 8.62 5.79
C LYS A 49 -11.19 8.11 4.49
N ALA A 50 -10.44 7.02 4.58
CA ALA A 50 -9.99 6.21 3.44
C ALA A 50 -10.11 4.72 3.81
N VAL A 51 -10.26 3.86 2.80
CA VAL A 51 -10.29 2.40 2.95
C VAL A 51 -9.37 1.76 1.92
N CYS A 52 -8.57 0.79 2.33
CA CYS A 52 -7.70 0.03 1.43
C CYS A 52 -8.38 -1.25 0.97
N LEU A 53 -8.37 -1.50 -0.35
CA LEU A 53 -8.84 -2.75 -0.96
C LEU A 53 -7.71 -3.39 -1.77
N ASN A 54 -7.95 -4.59 -2.29
CA ASN A 54 -6.95 -5.37 -3.02
C ASN A 54 -6.61 -4.81 -4.42
N SER A 55 -7.43 -3.92 -4.97
CA SER A 55 -7.23 -3.35 -6.31
C SER A 55 -8.00 -2.03 -6.48
N GLY A 56 -7.58 -1.23 -7.47
CA GLY A 56 -8.32 -0.03 -7.88
C GLY A 56 -9.72 -0.36 -8.44
N THR A 57 -9.89 -1.50 -9.10
CA THR A 57 -11.20 -1.96 -9.60
C THR A 57 -12.17 -2.23 -8.45
N ALA A 58 -11.73 -2.91 -7.39
CA ALA A 58 -12.56 -3.14 -6.21
C ALA A 58 -12.95 -1.83 -5.51
N CYS A 59 -12.07 -0.82 -5.51
CA CYS A 59 -12.41 0.50 -4.99
C CYS A 59 -13.54 1.16 -5.77
N MET A 60 -13.51 1.06 -7.10
CA MET A 60 -14.56 1.63 -7.95
C MET A 60 -15.89 0.90 -7.83
N GLU A 61 -15.87 -0.43 -7.64
CA GLU A 61 -17.09 -1.22 -7.43
C GLU A 61 -17.82 -0.87 -6.12
N LEU A 62 -17.09 -0.47 -5.07
CA LEU A 62 -17.66 -0.12 -3.76
C LEU A 62 -17.98 1.37 -3.57
N ALA A 63 -17.61 2.24 -4.52
CA ALA A 63 -17.76 3.69 -4.43
C ALA A 63 -19.18 4.14 -4.84
#